data_AF-A0A968XV90-F1
#
_entry.id   AF-A0A968XV90-F1
#
_cell.length_a   1.000
_cell.length_b   1.000
_cell.length_c   1.000
_cell.angle_alpha   90.00
_cell.angle_beta   90.00
_cell.angle_gamma   90.00
#
_symmetry.space_group_name_H-M   'P 1'
#
loop_
_entity.id
_entity.type
_entity.pdbx_description
1 polymer ?
#
loop_
_entity_poly.entity_id
_entity_poly.type
_entity_poly.pdbx_seq_one_letter_code
_entity_poly.pdbx_strand_id
1 'polypeptide(L)' 'MQKCTSKNRQDLGKAVLLANKRLKSARLRVAVQVLGDSLYLRATLPHPQALGAPTQQRIALNLKATRANVDRAEDQAKV' A
#
# COMPACT_ATOMS: atom_id res chain seq x y z
N MET A 1 1.85 24.07 -17.99
CA MET A 1 3.05 23.44 -17.39
C MET A 1 2.81 23.25 -15.89
N GLN A 2 2.36 22.06 -15.45
CA GLN A 2 2.12 21.79 -14.03
C GLN A 2 3.45 21.43 -13.37
N LYS A 3 3.88 22.23 -12.39
CA LYS A 3 5.08 22.01 -11.59
C LYS A 3 4.85 20.78 -10.72
N CYS A 4 5.38 19.62 -11.13
CA CYS A 4 5.37 18.42 -10.30
C CYS A 4 6.21 18.67 -9.04
N THR A 5 5.53 19.00 -7.94
CA THR A 5 6.09 19.35 -6.65
C THR A 5 6.84 18.17 -6.03
N SER A 6 8.17 18.17 -6.14
CA SER A 6 9.08 17.17 -5.53
C SER A 6 8.76 16.89 -4.05
N LYS A 7 8.29 17.90 -3.32
CA LYS A 7 7.92 17.82 -1.90
C LYS A 7 6.74 16.88 -1.61
N ASN A 8 5.78 16.76 -2.52
CA ASN A 8 4.58 15.93 -2.33
C ASN A 8 4.91 14.43 -2.42
N ARG A 9 5.83 14.03 -3.30
CA ARG A 9 6.30 12.64 -3.38
C ARG A 9 7.09 12.22 -2.14
N GLN A 10 7.91 13.11 -1.59
CA GLN A 10 8.69 12.82 -0.38
C GLN A 10 7.80 12.65 0.85
N ASP A 11 6.78 13.51 1.01
CA ASP A 11 5.80 13.40 2.10
C ASP A 11 5.01 12.09 2.02
N LEU A 12 4.55 11.74 0.82
CA LEU A 12 3.86 10.47 0.57
C LEU A 12 4.74 9.27 0.92
N GLY A 13 6.02 9.28 0.52
CA GLY A 13 6.96 8.21 0.84
C GLY A 13 7.12 7.99 2.34
N LYS A 14 7.18 9.08 3.12
CA LYS A 14 7.22 9.02 4.60
C LYS A 14 5.92 8.48 5.18
N ALA A 15 4.76 8.91 4.68
CA ALA A 15 3.46 8.42 5.11
C ALA A 15 3.32 6.90 4.88
N VAL A 16 3.68 6.42 3.68
CA VAL A 16 3.64 4.98 3.34
C VAL A 16 4.60 4.18 4.23
N LEU A 17 5.79 4.70 4.52
CA LEU A 17 6.75 4.05 5.41
C LEU A 17 6.17 3.89 6.83
N LEU A 18 5.54 4.94 7.37
CA LEU A 18 4.92 4.92 8.69
C LEU A 18 3.73 3.94 8.73
N ALA A 19 2.86 3.97 7.73
CA ALA A 19 1.74 3.03 7.61
C ALA A 19 2.25 1.57 7.59
N ASN A 20 3.27 1.27 6.77
CA ASN A 20 3.85 -0.06 6.71
C ASN A 20 4.51 -0.51 8.02
N LYS A 21 5.13 0.41 8.78
CA LYS A 21 5.64 0.10 10.13
C LYS A 21 4.50 -0.27 11.08
N ARG A 22 3.36 0.43 11.03
CA ARG A 22 2.17 0.14 11.83
C ARG A 22 1.55 -1.20 11.46
N LEU A 23 1.38 -1.47 10.16
CA LEU A 23 0.88 -2.76 9.66
C LEU A 23 1.78 -3.93 10.10
N LYS A 24 3.10 -3.76 9.99
CA LYS A 24 4.07 -4.76 10.50
C LYS A 24 3.95 -4.97 12.00
N SER A 25 3.75 -3.89 12.78
CA SER A 25 3.59 -3.96 14.24
C SER A 25 2.29 -4.65 14.64
N ALA A 26 1.23 -4.45 13.85
CA ALA A 26 -0.04 -5.16 13.97
C ALA A 26 0.02 -6.62 13.46
N ARG A 27 1.20 -7.11 13.02
CA ARG A 27 1.43 -8.45 12.43
C ARG A 27 0.56 -8.74 11.20
N LEU A 28 0.07 -7.70 10.54
CA LEU A 28 -0.65 -7.83 9.28
C LEU A 28 0.40 -8.11 8.19
N ARG A 29 0.27 -9.24 7.50
CA ARG A 29 1.18 -9.68 6.43
C ARG A 29 0.94 -8.93 5.10
N VAL A 30 0.62 -7.65 5.21
CA VAL A 30 0.20 -6.76 4.14
C VAL A 30 1.02 -5.46 4.19
N ALA A 31 1.25 -4.85 3.04
CA ALA A 31 1.98 -3.59 2.91
C ALA A 31 1.30 -2.68 1.88
N VAL A 32 1.22 -1.39 2.17
CA VAL A 32 0.81 -0.37 1.21
C VAL A 32 1.94 -0.11 0.23
N GLN A 33 1.62 -0.12 -1.06
CA GLN A 33 2.52 0.17 -2.17
C GLN A 33 1.92 1.27 -3.05
N VAL A 34 2.74 2.25 -3.43
CA VAL A 34 2.40 3.26 -4.43
C VAL A 34 2.92 2.79 -5.78
N LEU A 35 2.06 2.77 -6.79
CA LEU A 35 2.43 2.51 -8.18
C LEU A 35 1.81 3.59 -9.06
N GLY A 36 2.67 4.39 -9.71
CA GLY A 36 2.24 5.58 -10.44
C GLY A 36 1.47 6.52 -9.52
N ASP A 37 0.20 6.76 -9.85
CA ASP A 37 -0.71 7.64 -9.11
C ASP A 37 -1.70 6.87 -8.20
N SER A 38 -1.55 5.55 -8.03
CA SER A 38 -2.51 4.70 -7.30
C SER A 38 -1.88 3.93 -6.14
N LEU A 39 -2.71 3.64 -5.13
CA LEU A 39 -2.36 2.82 -3.97
C LEU A 39 -2.83 1.37 -4.15
N TYR A 40 -1.96 0.46 -3.71
CA TYR A 40 -2.17 -0.98 -3.74
C TYR A 40 -1.85 -1.57 -2.37
N LEU A 41 -2.55 -2.64 -1.99
CA LEU A 41 -2.10 -3.53 -0.92
C LEU A 41 -1.32 -4.67 -1.54
N ARG A 42 -0.10 -4.86 -1.06
CA ARG A 42 0.74 -6.00 -1.40
C ARG A 42 0.69 -7.00 -0.24
N ALA A 43 0.30 -8.22 -0.53
CA ALA A 43 0.27 -9.30 0.44
C ALA A 43 0.82 -10.58 -0.19
N THR A 44 1.43 -11.45 0.61
CA THR A 44 1.77 -12.80 0.15
C THR A 44 0.60 -13.71 0.50
N LEU A 45 -0.16 -14.13 -0.51
CA LEU A 45 -1.38 -14.90 -0.35
C LEU A 45 -1.21 -16.29 -0.99
N PRO A 46 -1.87 -17.33 -0.43
CA PRO A 46 -1.93 -18.63 -1.08
C PRO A 46 -2.66 -18.50 -2.43
N HIS A 47 -2.21 -19.25 -3.43
CA HIS A 47 -2.85 -19.24 -4.74
C HIS A 47 -4.21 -19.96 -4.63
N PRO A 48 -5.34 -19.35 -5.04
CA PRO A 48 -6.67 -19.93 -4.81
C PRO A 48 -6.93 -21.23 -5.58
N GLN A 49 -6.14 -21.53 -6.61
CA GLN A 49 -6.39 -22.65 -7.54
C GLN A 49 -5.25 -23.68 -7.59
N ALA A 50 -4.20 -23.56 -6.77
CA ALA A 50 -3.10 -24.51 -6.76
C ALA A 50 -2.50 -24.68 -5.36
N LEU A 51 -2.13 -25.91 -5.00
CA LEU A 51 -1.25 -26.26 -3.86
C LEU A 51 0.19 -25.75 -4.09
N GLY A 52 0.33 -24.51 -4.57
CA GLY A 52 1.58 -23.87 -4.92
C GLY A 52 2.11 -22.97 -3.81
N ALA A 53 3.39 -22.61 -3.91
CA ALA A 53 4.00 -21.68 -2.98
C ALA A 53 3.22 -20.35 -2.93
N PRO A 54 3.09 -19.72 -1.74
CA PRO A 54 2.44 -18.43 -1.61
C PRO A 54 3.10 -17.39 -2.54
N THR A 55 2.29 -16.69 -3.32
CA THR A 55 2.79 -15.67 -4.25
C THR A 55 2.46 -14.27 -3.76
N GLN A 56 3.28 -13.30 -4.15
CA GLN A 56 2.97 -11.90 -3.89
C GLN A 56 1.83 -11.46 -4.80
N GLN A 57 0.74 -11.02 -4.19
CA GLN A 57 -0.41 -10.47 -4.86
C GLN A 57 -0.51 -8.97 -4.57
N ARG A 58 -1.10 -8.24 -5.52
CA ARG A 58 -1.42 -6.82 -5.39
C ARG A 58 -2.92 -6.66 -5.52
N ILE A 59 -3.52 -6.03 -4.53
CA ILE A 59 -4.94 -5.69 -4.50
C ILE A 59 -5.03 -4.19 -4.75
N ALA A 60 -5.68 -3.79 -5.85
CA ALA A 60 -5.90 -2.40 -6.16
C ALA A 60 -6.93 -1.81 -5.20
N LEU A 61 -6.59 -0.70 -4.53
CA LEU A 61 -7.52 0.00 -3.65
C LEU A 61 -8.40 1.02 -4.38
N ASN A 62 -8.10 1.27 -5.66
CA ASN A 62 -8.70 2.36 -6.46
C ASN A 62 -8.59 3.74 -5.79
N LEU A 63 -7.59 3.91 -4.93
CA LEU A 63 -7.29 5.16 -4.23
C LEU A 63 -6.11 5.86 -4.89
N LYS A 64 -6.20 7.18 -5.07
CA LYS A 64 -5.06 7.99 -5.50
C LYS A 64 -3.95 8.01 -4.45
N ALA A 65 -2.71 8.09 -4.90
CA ALA A 65 -1.50 8.18 -4.09
C ALA A 65 -1.39 9.54 -3.36
N THR A 66 -2.23 9.74 -2.36
CA THR A 66 -2.28 10.95 -1.51
C THR A 66 -2.16 10.54 -0.05
N ARG A 67 -1.67 11.44 0.81
CA ARG A 67 -1.50 11.17 2.24
C ARG A 67 -2.78 10.72 2.93
N ALA A 68 -3.89 11.43 2.71
CA ALA A 68 -5.18 11.06 3.29
C ALA A 68 -5.65 9.65 2.87
N ASN A 69 -5.32 9.25 1.64
CA ASN A 69 -5.65 7.92 1.15
C ASN A 69 -4.69 6.82 1.67
N VAL A 70 -3.48 7.17 2.10
CA VAL A 70 -2.58 6.22 2.77
C VAL A 70 -3.16 5.81 4.13
N ASP A 71 -3.72 6.75 4.88
CA ASP A 71 -4.38 6.43 6.16
C ASP A 71 -5.60 5.53 5.92
N ARG A 72 -6.43 5.83 4.90
CA ARG A 72 -7.55 4.96 4.48
C ARG A 72 -7.10 3.56 4.05
N ALA A 73 -5.99 3.47 3.33
CA ALA A 73 -5.41 2.19 2.92
C ALA A 73 -4.92 1.38 4.13
N GLU A 74 -4.37 2.05 5.15
CA GLU A 74 -3.98 1.42 6.42
C GLU A 74 -5.21 0.85 7.15
N ASP A 75 -6.30 1.61 7.22
CA ASP A 75 -7.54 1.16 7.87
C ASP A 75 -8.19 -0.01 7.11
N GLN A 76 -8.26 0.05 5.79
CA GLN A 76 -8.74 -1.07 4.97
C GLN A 76 -7.90 -2.34 5.12
N ALA A 77 -6.62 -2.21 5.46
CA ALA A 77 -5.74 -3.34 5.69
C ALA A 77 -5.89 -3.98 7.07
N LYS A 78 -6.53 -3.29 8.03
CA LYS A 78 -6.79 -3.77 9.40
C LYS A 78 -8.15 -4.43 9.57
N VAL A 79 -9.11 -4.13 8.68
CA VAL A 79 -10.44 -4.75 8.64
C VAL A 79 -10.34 -6.17 8.10
#